data_AF-A0A7X9UF05-F1
#
_entry.id   AF-A0A7X9UF05-F1
#
_cell.length_a   1.000
_cell.length_b   1.000
_cell.length_c   1.000
_cell.angle_alpha   90.00
_cell.angle_beta   90.00
_cell.angle_gamma   90.00
#
_symmetry.space_group_name_H-M   'P 1'
#
loop_
_entity.id
_entity.type
_entity.pdbx_description
1 polymer ?
#
loop_
_entity_poly.entity_id
_entity_poly.type
_entity_poly.pdbx_seq_one_letter_code
_entity_poly.pdbx_strand_id
1 'polypeptide(L)'
;MDKKEKNFIIAIIVLAVVVLGTIWYLKVGYLLRKPEMPEANIAIQTQMVDGGAISLRNADYTENQIKVGYEVKGFSLMEYNIACELYRDGNLISTSGSTGGGLIELDEKHYYFIGSENITQMNLPESIHLNVEIKVIPNDFRQKSITSSFDVSLNSNGTSS
;
A
#
# COMPACT_ATOMS: atom_id res chain seq x y z
N MET A 1 10.29 55.84 -3.21
CA MET A 1 9.76 54.70 -2.45
C MET A 1 9.53 55.16 -1.02
N ASP A 2 8.26 55.21 -0.62
CA ASP A 2 7.87 55.67 0.71
C ASP A 2 8.33 54.67 1.79
N LYS A 3 8.53 55.14 3.02
CA LYS A 3 8.91 54.32 4.18
C LYS A 3 7.90 53.17 4.40
N LYS A 4 6.62 53.39 4.09
CA LYS A 4 5.58 52.36 4.13
C LYS A 4 5.78 51.28 3.06
N GLU A 5 6.09 51.65 1.82
CA GLU A 5 6.39 50.70 0.74
C GLU A 5 7.63 49.85 1.05
N LYS A 6 8.69 50.47 1.58
CA LYS A 6 9.92 49.76 1.95
C LYS A 6 9.67 48.73 3.07
N ASN A 7 8.88 49.09 4.07
CA ASN A 7 8.51 48.17 5.16
C ASN A 7 7.61 47.04 4.68
N PHE A 8 6.70 47.31 3.74
CA PHE A 8 5.85 46.29 3.14
C PHE A 8 6.65 45.27 2.31
N ILE A 9 7.61 45.73 1.51
CA ILE A 9 8.51 44.87 0.75
C ILE A 9 9.35 43.99 1.69
N ILE A 10 9.90 44.55 2.76
CA ILE A 10 10.66 43.79 3.76
C ILE A 10 9.77 42.72 4.41
N ALA A 11 8.53 43.04 4.75
CA ALA A 11 7.60 42.08 5.34
C ALA A 11 7.30 40.89 4.39
N ILE A 12 7.13 41.15 3.08
CA ILE A 12 6.93 40.09 2.08
C ILE A 12 8.18 39.19 1.96
N ILE A 13 9.38 39.78 1.95
CA ILE A 13 10.62 39.01 1.88
C ILE A 13 10.77 38.10 3.11
N VAL A 14 10.52 38.63 4.31
CA VAL A 14 10.56 37.83 5.55
C VAL A 14 9.53 36.70 5.50
N LEU A 15 8.30 36.98 5.06
CA LEU A 15 7.27 35.96 4.90
C LEU A 15 7.69 34.87 3.91
N ALA A 16 8.25 35.25 2.77
CA ALA A 16 8.73 34.30 1.76
C ALA A 16 9.85 33.40 2.31
N VAL A 17 10.81 33.95 3.06
CA VAL A 17 11.90 33.19 3.68
C VAL A 17 11.35 32.21 4.72
N VAL A 18 10.38 32.61 5.55
CA VAL A 18 9.75 31.73 6.55
C VAL A 18 8.99 30.59 5.88
N VAL A 19 8.21 30.88 4.84
CA VAL A 19 7.46 29.86 4.10
C VAL A 19 8.40 28.86 3.41
N LEU A 20 9.44 29.34 2.72
CA LEU A 20 10.43 28.48 2.06
C LEU A 20 11.22 27.64 3.07
N GLY A 21 11.62 28.24 4.20
CA GLY A 21 12.29 27.52 5.29
C GLY A 21 11.40 26.43 5.89
N THR A 22 10.10 26.69 6.04
CA THR A 22 9.14 25.71 6.56
C THR A 22 8.91 24.55 5.58
N ILE A 23 8.76 24.85 4.29
CA ILE A 23 8.67 23.82 3.23
C ILE A 23 9.92 22.95 3.22
N TRP A 24 11.10 23.56 3.30
CA TRP A 24 12.37 22.83 3.32
C TRP A 24 12.50 21.96 4.57
N TYR A 25 12.19 22.49 5.75
CA TYR A 25 12.19 21.74 7.00
C TYR A 25 11.25 20.53 6.96
N LEU A 26 10.03 20.70 6.45
CA LEU A 26 9.07 19.60 6.29
C LEU A 26 9.59 18.57 5.28
N LYS A 27 10.15 19.01 4.16
CA LYS A 27 10.70 18.11 3.13
C LYS A 27 11.91 17.32 3.64
N VAL A 28 12.82 17.96 4.38
CA VAL A 28 14.00 17.31 4.98
C VAL A 28 13.59 16.39 6.13
N GLY A 29 12.67 16.81 7.00
CA GLY A 29 12.12 15.97 8.06
C GLY A 29 11.42 14.72 7.53
N TYR A 30 10.68 14.86 6.42
CA TYR A 30 10.08 13.74 5.69
C TYR A 30 11.15 12.83 5.06
N LEU A 31 12.19 13.39 4.44
CA LEU A 31 13.32 12.62 3.90
C LEU A 31 14.10 11.83 4.97
N LEU A 32 14.13 12.32 6.21
CA LEU A 32 14.84 11.67 7.33
C LEU A 32 14.04 10.51 7.95
N ARG A 33 12.71 10.51 7.85
CA ARG A 33 11.85 9.39 8.25
C ARG A 33 11.36 8.66 7.00
N LYS A 34 12.23 7.83 6.41
CA LYS A 34 11.75 6.86 5.44
C LYS A 34 10.75 5.92 6.13
N PRO A 35 9.54 5.74 5.58
CA PRO A 35 8.62 4.75 6.12
C PRO A 35 9.26 3.35 6.02
N GLU A 36 9.07 2.57 7.07
CA GLU A 36 9.65 1.23 7.18
C GLU A 36 8.68 0.20 6.63
N MET A 37 9.24 -0.84 6.01
CA MET A 37 8.49 -2.01 5.57
C MET A 37 7.94 -2.76 6.78
N PRO A 38 6.62 -3.05 6.85
CA PRO A 38 6.07 -3.87 7.91
C PRO A 38 6.76 -5.24 7.99
N GLU A 39 6.95 -5.73 9.22
CA GLU A 39 7.53 -7.05 9.47
C GLU A 39 6.59 -8.15 8.92
N ALA A 40 7.16 -9.12 8.22
CA ALA A 40 6.39 -10.20 7.63
C ALA A 40 5.90 -11.18 8.72
N ASN A 41 4.61 -11.51 8.74
CA ASN A 41 4.04 -12.50 9.66
C ASN A 41 3.84 -13.89 9.03
N ILE A 42 4.12 -14.01 7.73
CA ILE A 42 4.20 -15.28 7.01
C ILE A 42 5.55 -15.42 6.31
N ALA A 43 5.85 -16.61 5.81
CA ALA A 43 6.98 -16.77 4.89
C ALA A 43 6.75 -15.91 3.64
N ILE A 44 7.72 -15.05 3.33
CA ILE A 44 7.63 -14.15 2.18
C ILE A 44 7.62 -14.99 0.90
N GLN A 45 6.61 -14.79 0.08
CA GLN A 45 6.50 -15.40 -1.24
C GLN A 45 6.66 -14.30 -2.28
N THR A 46 7.65 -14.44 -3.17
CA THR A 46 7.95 -13.42 -4.19
C THR A 46 7.85 -14.02 -5.58
N GLN A 47 7.15 -13.33 -6.48
CA GLN A 47 7.17 -13.60 -7.91
C GLN A 47 7.86 -12.45 -8.64
N MET A 48 8.86 -12.82 -9.43
CA MET A 48 9.49 -11.90 -10.38
C MET A 48 8.62 -11.81 -11.63
N VAL A 49 8.37 -10.59 -12.09
CA VAL A 49 7.51 -10.31 -13.24
C VAL A 49 8.19 -9.29 -14.15
N ASP A 50 7.72 -9.17 -15.38
CA ASP A 50 8.27 -8.18 -16.32
C ASP A 50 8.15 -6.77 -15.74
N GLY A 51 9.30 -6.13 -15.51
CA GLY A 51 9.38 -4.78 -14.96
C GLY A 51 9.47 -4.68 -13.43
N GLY A 52 9.37 -5.78 -12.68
CA GLY A 52 9.34 -5.68 -11.23
C GLY A 52 9.26 -6.98 -10.43
N ALA A 53 8.88 -6.84 -9.16
CA ALA A 53 8.65 -7.94 -8.23
C ALA A 53 7.37 -7.68 -7.43
N ILE A 54 6.63 -8.75 -7.15
CA ILE A 54 5.43 -8.74 -6.32
C ILE A 54 5.63 -9.76 -5.23
N SER A 55 5.41 -9.38 -3.97
CA SER A 55 5.57 -10.29 -2.83
C SER A 55 4.37 -10.26 -1.89
N LEU A 56 3.89 -11.43 -1.49
CA LEU A 56 2.99 -11.57 -0.34
C LEU A 56 3.84 -11.67 0.93
N ARG A 57 3.57 -10.81 1.92
CA ARG A 57 4.40 -10.68 3.14
C ARG A 57 3.61 -10.88 4.41
N ASN A 58 2.34 -10.49 4.39
CA ASN A 58 1.47 -10.60 5.55
C ASN A 58 0.12 -11.17 5.16
N ALA A 59 -0.43 -11.99 6.05
CA ALA A 59 -1.79 -12.45 5.93
C ALA A 59 -2.33 -12.80 7.32
N ASP A 60 -3.47 -12.20 7.66
CA ASP A 60 -4.14 -12.37 8.94
C ASP A 60 -5.59 -12.72 8.70
N TYR A 61 -6.11 -13.62 9.54
CA TYR A 61 -7.48 -14.08 9.47
C TYR A 61 -8.07 -14.10 10.89
N THR A 62 -9.21 -13.43 11.01
CA THR A 62 -10.04 -13.37 12.22
C THR A 62 -11.48 -13.68 11.84
N GLU A 63 -12.35 -13.91 12.82
CA GLU A 63 -13.77 -14.20 12.60
C GLU A 63 -14.49 -13.15 11.73
N ASN A 64 -14.04 -11.90 11.78
CA ASN A 64 -14.70 -10.77 11.12
C ASN A 64 -13.94 -10.20 9.93
N GLN A 65 -12.68 -10.61 9.72
CA GLN A 65 -11.83 -9.94 8.74
C GLN A 65 -10.66 -10.80 8.26
N ILE A 66 -10.40 -10.71 6.95
CA ILE A 66 -9.15 -11.16 6.32
C ILE A 66 -8.35 -9.91 5.95
N LYS A 67 -7.08 -9.89 6.33
CA LYS A 67 -6.12 -8.85 5.93
C LYS A 67 -4.94 -9.50 5.22
N VAL A 68 -4.49 -8.87 4.15
CA VAL A 68 -3.28 -9.26 3.43
C VAL A 68 -2.38 -8.05 3.22
N GLY A 69 -1.08 -8.26 3.37
CA GLY A 69 -0.06 -7.25 3.16
C GLY A 69 0.90 -7.69 2.07
N TYR A 70 1.08 -6.84 1.07
CA TYR A 70 1.87 -7.19 -0.11
C TYR A 70 2.74 -6.04 -0.60
N GLU A 71 3.93 -6.40 -1.07
CA GLU A 71 4.93 -5.49 -1.62
C GLU A 71 4.89 -5.53 -3.14
N VAL A 72 4.96 -4.35 -3.76
CA VAL A 72 5.08 -4.19 -5.21
C VAL A 72 6.26 -3.27 -5.49
N LYS A 73 7.21 -3.76 -6.30
CA LYS A 73 8.43 -3.04 -6.66
C LYS A 73 8.64 -3.00 -8.16
N GLY A 74 9.04 -1.85 -8.70
CA GLY A 74 9.37 -1.63 -10.12
C GLY A 74 8.26 -0.96 -10.94
N PHE A 75 7.04 -0.84 -10.39
CA PHE A 75 5.88 -0.29 -11.08
C PHE A 75 5.54 1.10 -10.55
N SER A 76 5.31 2.09 -11.43
CA SER A 76 4.88 3.43 -11.01
C SER A 76 3.36 3.50 -10.85
N LEU A 77 2.86 4.06 -9.73
CA LEU A 77 1.42 4.28 -9.56
C LEU A 77 0.85 5.38 -10.50
N MET A 78 1.71 6.11 -11.21
CA MET A 78 1.27 7.00 -12.30
C MET A 78 0.95 6.23 -13.59
N GLU A 79 1.52 5.05 -13.75
CA GLU A 79 1.43 4.23 -14.97
C GLU A 79 0.55 2.99 -14.76
N TYR A 80 0.41 2.54 -13.52
CA TYR A 80 -0.28 1.32 -13.16
C TYR A 80 -1.21 1.54 -11.96
N ASN A 81 -2.35 0.85 -12.00
CA ASN A 81 -3.19 0.62 -10.85
C ASN A 81 -2.88 -0.75 -10.24
N ILE A 82 -2.99 -0.88 -8.92
CA ILE A 82 -2.71 -2.11 -8.19
C ILE A 82 -3.99 -2.59 -7.50
N ALA A 83 -4.34 -3.85 -7.71
CA ALA A 83 -5.50 -4.47 -7.09
C ALA A 83 -5.12 -5.80 -6.43
N CYS A 84 -5.86 -6.16 -5.37
CA CYS A 84 -5.75 -7.45 -4.71
C CYS A 84 -7.11 -8.12 -4.66
N GLU A 85 -7.16 -9.34 -5.17
CA GLU A 85 -8.33 -10.20 -5.19
C GLU A 85 -8.08 -11.41 -4.31
N LEU A 86 -9.05 -11.72 -3.46
CA LEU A 86 -8.99 -12.86 -2.54
C LEU A 86 -9.97 -13.91 -3.00
N TYR A 87 -9.49 -15.13 -3.15
CA TYR A 87 -10.28 -16.28 -3.55
C TYR A 87 -10.24 -17.35 -2.46
N ARG A 88 -11.39 -17.99 -2.27
CA ARG A 88 -11.54 -19.17 -1.43
C ARG A 88 -12.25 -20.25 -2.24
N ASP A 89 -11.64 -21.44 -2.33
CA ASP A 89 -12.19 -22.58 -3.06
C ASP A 89 -12.57 -22.22 -4.52
N GLY A 90 -11.76 -21.36 -5.15
CA GLY A 90 -11.98 -20.84 -6.51
C GLY A 90 -13.03 -19.72 -6.64
N ASN A 91 -13.69 -19.34 -5.55
CA ASN A 91 -14.68 -18.27 -5.54
C ASN A 91 -14.07 -16.96 -5.05
N LEU A 92 -14.31 -15.87 -5.79
CA LEU A 92 -13.92 -14.53 -5.40
C LEU A 92 -14.70 -14.10 -4.17
N ILE A 93 -14.00 -13.80 -3.08
CA ILE A 93 -14.59 -13.36 -1.80
C ILE A 93 -14.30 -11.88 -1.50
N SER A 94 -13.29 -11.29 -2.15
CA SER A 94 -12.97 -9.87 -2.03
C SER A 94 -12.32 -9.34 -3.28
N THR A 95 -12.74 -8.14 -3.68
CA THR A 95 -11.97 -7.27 -4.56
C THR A 95 -11.54 -6.05 -3.76
N SER A 96 -10.41 -6.15 -3.06
CA SER A 96 -9.86 -4.97 -2.41
C SER A 96 -9.07 -4.16 -3.44
N GLY A 97 -9.66 -3.05 -3.89
CA GLY A 97 -8.86 -1.92 -4.37
C GLY A 97 -7.98 -1.44 -3.22
N SER A 98 -6.83 -0.82 -3.53
CA SER A 98 -5.82 -0.34 -2.56
C SER A 98 -6.32 0.63 -1.46
N THR A 99 -7.63 0.88 -1.37
CA THR A 99 -8.24 1.94 -0.56
C THR A 99 -8.85 1.46 0.76
N GLY A 100 -8.98 0.15 1.00
CA GLY A 100 -9.56 -0.37 2.24
C GLY A 100 -8.58 -0.50 3.41
N GLY A 101 -7.36 -0.99 3.16
CA GLY A 101 -6.37 -1.27 4.21
C GLY A 101 -5.21 -0.27 4.30
N GLY A 102 -4.90 0.45 3.22
CA GLY A 102 -3.86 1.48 3.18
C GLY A 102 -2.69 1.19 2.23
N LEU A 103 -1.87 2.22 2.03
CA LEU A 103 -0.68 2.23 1.18
C LEU A 103 0.49 2.88 1.95
N ILE A 104 1.65 2.25 1.89
CA ILE A 104 2.92 2.77 2.38
C ILE A 104 3.88 2.86 1.18
N GLU A 105 4.23 4.08 0.78
CA GLU A 105 5.28 4.32 -0.22
C GLU A 105 6.64 4.25 0.44
N LEU A 106 7.44 3.23 0.11
CA LEU A 106 8.71 2.91 0.77
C LEU A 106 9.90 3.61 0.09
N ASP A 107 9.89 3.64 -1.23
CA ASP A 107 10.85 4.35 -2.07
C ASP A 107 10.27 4.55 -3.49
N GLU A 108 11.06 5.09 -4.41
CA GLU A 108 10.67 5.23 -5.80
C GLU A 108 10.24 3.88 -6.42
N LYS A 109 9.00 3.83 -6.92
CA LYS A 109 8.37 2.63 -7.49
C LYS A 109 8.38 1.42 -6.56
N HIS A 110 8.34 1.65 -5.25
CA HIS A 110 8.37 0.61 -4.24
C HIS A 110 7.33 0.88 -3.15
N TYR A 111 6.35 0.00 -3.06
CA TYR A 111 5.15 0.21 -2.27
C TYR A 111 4.80 -1.04 -1.47
N TYR A 112 4.20 -0.82 -0.30
CA TYR A 112 3.51 -1.85 0.45
C TYR A 112 2.04 -1.49 0.57
N PHE A 113 1.18 -2.46 0.26
CA PHE A 113 -0.26 -2.32 0.23
C PHE A 113 -0.90 -3.24 1.27
N ILE A 114 -2.05 -2.82 1.78
CA ILE A 114 -2.87 -3.61 2.68
C ILE A 114 -4.25 -3.81 2.04
N GLY A 115 -4.56 -5.07 1.70
CA GLY A 115 -5.90 -5.52 1.35
C GLY A 115 -6.66 -5.95 2.61
N SER A 116 -7.92 -5.58 2.72
CA SER A 116 -8.75 -5.95 3.87
C SER A 116 -10.17 -6.22 3.41
N GLU A 117 -10.74 -7.35 3.84
CA GLU A 117 -12.12 -7.73 3.57
C GLU A 117 -12.83 -8.07 4.86
N ASN A 118 -14.04 -7.54 5.04
CA ASN A 118 -14.87 -7.89 6.17
C ASN A 118 -15.66 -9.16 5.86
N ILE A 119 -15.54 -10.15 6.73
CA ILE A 119 -16.28 -11.39 6.64
C ILE A 119 -17.66 -11.15 7.24
N THR A 120 -18.70 -11.37 6.43
CA THR A 120 -20.10 -11.30 6.89
C THR A 120 -20.69 -12.67 7.24
N GLN A 121 -19.96 -13.75 6.97
CA GLN A 121 -20.38 -15.11 7.30
C GLN A 121 -20.11 -15.43 8.78
N MET A 122 -21.18 -15.68 9.54
CA MET A 122 -21.09 -16.31 10.85
C MET A 122 -20.66 -17.77 10.65
N ASN A 123 -19.49 -18.18 11.16
CA ASN A 123 -18.91 -19.54 11.12
C ASN A 123 -17.96 -19.85 9.95
N LEU A 124 -16.91 -19.04 9.76
CA LEU A 124 -15.76 -19.53 9.00
C LEU A 124 -14.97 -20.58 9.79
N PRO A 125 -14.32 -21.54 9.11
CA PRO A 125 -13.55 -22.59 9.78
C PRO A 125 -12.32 -22.03 10.49
N GLU A 126 -11.78 -22.79 11.45
CA GLU A 126 -10.57 -22.44 12.18
C GLU A 126 -9.36 -22.26 11.26
N SER A 127 -9.32 -22.96 10.12
CA SER A 127 -8.29 -22.78 9.10
C SER A 127 -8.95 -22.54 7.74
N ILE A 128 -8.43 -21.58 7.00
CA ILE A 128 -8.84 -21.27 5.62
C ILE A 128 -7.63 -21.37 4.70
N HIS A 129 -7.86 -21.86 3.50
CA HIS A 129 -6.91 -21.75 2.41
C HIS A 129 -7.38 -20.66 1.46
N LEU A 130 -6.50 -19.71 1.16
CA LEU A 130 -6.77 -18.58 0.30
C LEU A 130 -5.82 -18.60 -0.87
N ASN A 131 -6.36 -18.26 -2.03
CA ASN A 131 -5.57 -17.83 -3.18
C ASN A 131 -5.65 -16.30 -3.27
N VAL A 132 -4.49 -15.65 -3.22
CA VAL A 132 -4.33 -14.20 -3.25
C VAL A 132 -3.79 -13.82 -4.61
N GLU A 133 -4.58 -13.10 -5.40
CA GLU A 133 -4.14 -12.56 -6.69
C GLU A 133 -3.83 -11.06 -6.55
N ILE A 134 -2.59 -10.69 -6.85
CA ILE A 134 -2.16 -9.29 -6.94
C ILE A 134 -2.02 -8.93 -8.41
N LYS A 135 -2.74 -7.90 -8.84
CA LYS A 135 -2.83 -7.46 -10.23
C LYS A 135 -2.20 -6.09 -10.39
N VAL A 136 -1.23 -6.00 -11.28
CA VAL A 136 -0.67 -4.75 -11.79
C VAL A 136 -1.36 -4.45 -13.12
N ILE A 137 -2.18 -3.41 -13.13
CA ILE A 137 -3.08 -3.06 -14.22
C ILE A 137 -2.55 -1.79 -14.90
N PRO A 138 -2.04 -1.85 -16.14
CA PRO A 138 -1.58 -0.68 -16.85
C PRO A 138 -2.72 0.33 -17.08
N ASN A 139 -2.41 1.62 -16.96
CA ASN A 139 -3.35 2.68 -17.31
C ASN A 139 -3.59 2.75 -18.84
N ASP A 140 -2.65 2.25 -19.65
CA ASP A 140 -2.87 2.01 -21.08
C ASP A 140 -3.57 0.67 -21.29
N PHE A 141 -4.86 0.72 -21.61
CA PHE A 141 -5.73 -0.44 -21.84
C PHE A 141 -5.27 -1.38 -22.96
N ARG A 142 -4.30 -0.97 -23.80
CA ARG A 142 -3.70 -1.84 -24.83
C ARG A 142 -2.67 -2.81 -24.27
N GLN A 143 -2.13 -2.51 -23.08
CA GLN A 143 -1.19 -3.37 -22.39
C GLN A 143 -1.96 -4.39 -21.54
N LYS A 144 -1.38 -5.59 -21.39
CA LYS A 144 -1.98 -6.64 -20.56
C LYS A 144 -1.63 -6.43 -19.09
N SER A 145 -2.58 -6.71 -18.21
CA SER A 145 -2.32 -6.79 -16.78
C SER A 145 -1.34 -7.92 -16.45
N ILE A 146 -0.53 -7.69 -15.43
CA ILE A 146 0.34 -8.70 -14.82
C ILE A 146 -0.36 -9.19 -13.57
N THR A 147 -0.45 -10.51 -13.40
CA THR A 147 -1.08 -11.13 -12.24
C THR A 147 -0.08 -12.07 -11.58
N SER A 148 0.09 -11.91 -10.27
CA SER A 148 0.82 -12.85 -9.42
C SER A 148 -0.15 -13.49 -8.44
N SER A 149 -0.10 -14.81 -8.34
CA SER A 149 -1.01 -15.61 -7.54
C SER A 149 -0.24 -16.36 -6.45
N PHE A 150 -0.74 -16.30 -5.21
CA PHE A 150 -0.09 -16.86 -4.03
C PHE A 150 -1.09 -17.68 -3.23
N ASP A 151 -0.67 -18.87 -2.83
CA ASP A 151 -1.47 -19.72 -1.95
C ASP A 151 -1.02 -19.51 -0.50
N VAL A 152 -1.97 -19.29 0.40
CA VAL A 152 -1.71 -19.11 1.82
C VAL A 152 -2.75 -19.83 2.65
N SER A 153 -2.27 -20.63 3.60
CA SER A 153 -3.12 -21.24 4.62
C SER A 153 -3.04 -20.40 5.89
N LEU A 154 -4.20 -19.98 6.39
CA LEU A 154 -4.33 -19.14 7.56
C LEU A 154 -5.13 -19.88 8.63
N ASN A 155 -4.66 -19.79 9.86
CA ASN A 155 -5.46 -20.19 11.01
C ASN A 155 -6.11 -18.94 11.58
N SER A 156 -7.33 -19.09 12.11
CA SER A 156 -8.03 -18.05 12.81
C SER A 156 -7.16 -17.66 13.99
N ASN A 157 -6.69 -16.41 13.99
CA ASN A 157 -6.14 -15.80 15.19
C ASN A 157 -7.36 -15.55 16.08
N GLY A 158 -7.76 -16.59 16.83
CA GLY A 158 -8.82 -16.50 17.81
C GLY A 158 -8.56 -15.28 18.70
N THR A 159 -9.61 -14.58 19.11
CA THR A 159 -9.47 -13.48 20.06
C THR A 159 -8.73 -13.98 21.29
N SER A 160 -7.46 -13.60 21.42
CA SER A 160 -6.75 -13.62 22.70
C SER A 160 -7.67 -12.90 23.68
N SER A 161 -8.09 -13.66 24.70
CA SER A 161 -9.12 -13.32 25.67
C SER A 161 -8.86 -12.03 26.43
#